data_AF-A0A7C5BMA4-F1
#
_entry.id   AF-A0A7C5BMA4-F1
#
_cell.length_a   1.000
_cell.length_b   1.000
_cell.length_c   1.000
_cell.angle_alpha   90.00
_cell.angle_beta   90.00
_cell.angle_gamma   90.00
#
_symmetry.space_group_name_H-M   'P 1'
#
loop_
_entity.id
_entity.type
_entity.pdbx_description
1 polymer ?
#
loop_
_entity_poly.entity_id
_entity_poly.type
_entity_poly.pdbx_seq_one_letter_code
_entity_poly.pdbx_strand_id
1 'polypeptide(L)'
;MPIDIETAKYEINKLLHHYDPQCYVVALDEVYGGEFYRLTYARGYATYTEEIEADRLASWFEDDLPSPDMENSIKKAVEELNS
;
A
#
# COMPACT_ATOMS: atom_id res chain seq x y z
N MET A 1 -17.60 -2.16 -1.58
CA MET A 1 -17.60 -2.43 -0.12
C MET A 1 -16.60 -1.45 0.48
N PRO A 2 -16.89 -0.76 1.60
CA PRO A 2 -15.89 0.13 2.18
C PRO A 2 -14.65 -0.66 2.57
N ILE A 3 -13.47 -0.18 2.19
CA ILE A 3 -12.19 -0.82 2.51
C ILE A 3 -11.93 -0.61 4.00
N ASP A 4 -11.70 -1.70 4.73
CA ASP A 4 -11.21 -1.60 6.10
C ASP A 4 -9.74 -1.18 6.07
N ILE A 5 -9.49 0.09 6.39
CA ILE A 5 -8.17 0.72 6.34
C ILE A 5 -7.16 -0.01 7.23
N GLU A 6 -7.57 -0.50 8.40
CA GLU A 6 -6.63 -1.15 9.32
C GLU A 6 -6.24 -2.54 8.80
N THR A 7 -7.21 -3.30 8.28
CA THR A 7 -6.95 -4.58 7.62
C THR A 7 -6.08 -4.40 6.36
N ALA A 8 -6.38 -3.39 5.53
CA ALA A 8 -5.59 -3.08 4.34
C ALA A 8 -4.14 -2.74 4.69
N LYS A 9 -3.92 -1.85 5.68
CA LYS A 9 -2.58 -1.52 6.17
C LYS A 9 -1.84 -2.74 6.69
N TYR A 10 -2.53 -3.66 7.37
CA TYR A 10 -1.91 -4.88 7.89
C TYR A 10 -1.40 -5.78 6.75
N GLU A 11 -2.23 -6.08 5.75
CA GLU A 11 -1.83 -6.95 4.63
C GLU A 11 -0.76 -6.30 3.75
N ILE A 12 -0.85 -4.98 3.51
CA ILE A 12 0.20 -4.23 2.80
C ILE A 12 1.53 -4.28 3.57
N ASN A 13 1.51 -4.06 4.88
CA ASN A 13 2.72 -4.13 5.72
C ASN A 13 3.34 -5.53 5.77
N LYS A 14 2.51 -6.58 5.77
CA LYS A 14 2.97 -7.96 5.74
C LYS A 14 3.75 -8.27 4.46
N LEU A 15 3.26 -7.80 3.32
CA LEU A 15 3.95 -7.97 2.04
C LEU A 15 5.17 -7.02 1.92
N LEU A 16 5.09 -5.78 2.39
CA LEU A 16 6.25 -4.88 2.48
C LEU A 16 7.40 -5.50 3.28
N HIS A 17 7.10 -6.04 4.47
CA HIS A 17 8.09 -6.69 5.34
C HIS A 17 8.76 -7.89 4.68
N HIS A 18 8.07 -8.57 3.74
CA HIS A 18 8.65 -9.67 2.97
C HIS A 18 9.77 -9.18 2.03
N TYR A 19 9.62 -8.00 1.44
CA TYR A 19 10.61 -7.41 0.52
C TYR A 19 11.69 -6.60 1.24
N ASP A 20 11.31 -5.75 2.18
CA ASP A 20 12.23 -4.97 3.01
C ASP A 20 11.63 -4.78 4.41
N PRO A 21 12.19 -5.39 5.47
CA PRO A 21 11.67 -5.29 6.82
C PRO A 21 11.81 -3.90 7.46
N GLN A 22 12.52 -2.98 6.82
CA GLN A 22 12.60 -1.58 7.26
C GLN A 22 11.51 -0.70 6.65
N CYS A 23 10.80 -1.20 5.64
CA CYS A 23 9.69 -0.50 5.00
C CYS A 23 8.37 -0.75 5.75
N TYR A 24 7.57 0.31 5.89
CA TYR A 24 6.24 0.23 6.50
C TYR A 24 5.29 1.29 5.94
N VAL A 25 3.99 1.03 6.04
CA VAL A 25 2.94 2.00 5.75
C VAL A 25 2.78 2.96 6.93
N VAL A 26 2.97 4.25 6.67
CA VAL A 26 2.73 5.34 7.62
C VAL A 26 1.24 5.68 7.67
N ALA A 27 0.66 5.89 6.49
CA ALA A 27 -0.70 6.39 6.35
C ALA A 27 -1.39 5.77 5.12
N LEU A 28 -2.69 5.56 5.24
CA LEU A 28 -3.60 5.18 4.17
C LEU A 28 -4.86 6.03 4.34
N ASP A 29 -4.96 7.10 3.56
CA ASP A 29 -5.98 8.13 3.73
C ASP A 29 -6.91 8.15 2.52
N GLU A 30 -8.22 8.19 2.76
CA GLU A 30 -9.20 8.45 1.71
C GLU A 30 -9.09 9.92 1.27
N VAL A 31 -9.03 10.16 -0.05
CA VAL A 31 -8.91 11.48 -0.65
C VAL A 31 -9.90 11.66 -1.79
N TYR A 32 -10.14 12.91 -2.20
CA TYR A 32 -11.09 13.28 -3.27
C TYR A 32 -12.50 12.72 -3.09
N GLY A 33 -12.98 12.64 -1.83
CA GLY A 33 -14.33 12.16 -1.54
C GLY A 33 -14.54 10.66 -1.77
N GLY A 34 -13.46 9.87 -1.72
CA GLY A 34 -13.53 8.40 -1.81
C GLY A 34 -13.13 7.83 -3.17
N GLU A 35 -12.79 8.67 -4.14
CA GLU A 35 -12.35 8.20 -5.46
C GLU A 35 -10.96 7.57 -5.41
N PHE A 36 -10.08 8.07 -4.54
CA PHE A 36 -8.72 7.58 -4.37
C PHE A 36 -8.36 7.39 -2.90
N TYR A 37 -7.36 6.55 -2.69
CA TYR A 37 -6.65 6.39 -1.44
C TYR A 37 -5.20 6.83 -1.64
N ARG A 38 -4.70 7.64 -0.71
CA ARG A 38 -3.30 8.05 -0.65
C ARG A 38 -2.56 7.13 0.30
N LEU A 39 -1.64 6.35 -0.24
CA LEU A 39 -0.83 5.39 0.51
C LEU A 39 0.58 5.96 0.67
N THR A 40 1.01 6.13 1.93
CA THR A 40 2.33 6.67 2.27
C THR A 40 3.17 5.60 2.94
N TYR A 41 4.27 5.26 2.30
CA TYR A 41 5.28 4.31 2.76
C TYR A 41 6.47 5.07 3.35
N ALA A 42 7.19 4.44 4.27
CA ALA A 42 8.43 4.97 4.81
C ALA A 42 9.48 3.88 5.03
N ARG A 43 10.74 4.32 4.98
CA ARG A 43 11.92 3.56 5.35
C ARG A 43 12.92 4.50 6.03
N GLY A 44 13.08 4.40 7.35
CA GLY A 44 13.87 5.35 8.12
C GLY A 44 13.31 6.78 7.99
N TYR A 45 14.08 7.70 7.40
CA TYR A 45 13.67 9.08 7.13
C TYR A 45 13.11 9.31 5.71
N ALA A 46 13.19 8.30 4.83
CA ALA A 46 12.67 8.39 3.48
C ALA A 46 11.18 8.05 3.46
N THR A 47 10.42 8.74 2.62
CA THR A 47 8.99 8.51 2.42
C THR A 47 8.65 8.47 0.94
N TYR A 48 7.75 7.58 0.56
CA TYR A 48 7.18 7.49 -0.78
C TYR A 48 5.66 7.53 -0.68
N THR A 49 5.00 8.29 -1.55
CA THR A 49 3.55 8.41 -1.55
C THR A 49 3.02 8.12 -2.95
N GLU A 50 1.96 7.33 -3.02
CA GLU A 50 1.19 7.12 -4.25
C GLU A 50 -0.31 7.28 -4.00
N GLU A 51 -1.04 7.59 -5.07
CA GLU A 51 -2.50 7.65 -5.07
C GLU A 51 -3.04 6.46 -5.89
N ILE A 52 -4.01 5.75 -5.32
CA ILE A 52 -4.58 4.52 -5.88
C ILE A 52 -6.09 4.68 -5.94
N GLU A 53 -6.70 4.40 -7.08
CA GLU A 53 -8.15 4.39 -7.23
C GLU A 53 -8.80 3.39 -6.25
N ALA A 54 -9.96 3.74 -5.69
CA ALA A 54 -10.65 2.90 -4.71
C ALA A 54 -10.93 1.47 -5.21
N ASP A 55 -11.39 1.32 -6.46
CA ASP A 55 -11.68 0.02 -7.06
C ASP A 55 -10.39 -0.80 -7.29
N ARG A 56 -9.30 -0.12 -7.65
CA ARG A 56 -7.99 -0.75 -7.80
C ARG A 56 -7.47 -1.24 -6.45
N LEU A 57 -7.55 -0.42 -5.40
CA LEU A 57 -7.15 -0.83 -4.05
C LEU A 57 -8.03 -1.98 -3.54
N ALA A 58 -9.33 -1.97 -3.80
CA ALA A 58 -10.22 -3.07 -3.43
C ALA A 58 -9.80 -4.39 -4.08
N SER A 59 -9.39 -4.35 -5.36
CA SER A 59 -8.91 -5.54 -6.09
C SER A 59 -7.66 -6.20 -5.50
N TRP A 60 -6.92 -5.50 -4.62
CA TRP A 60 -5.78 -6.07 -3.92
C TRP A 60 -6.15 -7.14 -2.90
N PHE A 61 -7.41 -7.11 -2.43
CA PHE A 61 -7.89 -7.91 -1.32
C PHE A 61 -9.07 -8.84 -1.71
N GLU A 62 -9.35 -9.01 -3.01
CA GLU A 62 -10.45 -9.86 -3.48
C GLU A 62 -10.19 -11.36 -3.29
N ASP A 63 -8.92 -11.78 -3.28
CA ASP A 63 -8.48 -13.17 -3.14
C ASP A 63 -7.69 -13.39 -1.83
N ASP A 64 -7.50 -14.66 -1.46
CA ASP A 64 -6.69 -15.06 -0.28
C ASP A 64 -5.18 -14.76 -0.44
N LEU A 65 -4.74 -14.43 -1.66
CA LEU A 65 -3.35 -14.12 -2.01
C LEU A 65 -3.22 -12.66 -2.43
N PRO A 66 -2.07 -12.01 -2.15
CA PRO A 66 -1.80 -10.67 -2.65
C PRO A 66 -1.96 -10.61 -4.16
N SER A 67 -2.68 -9.60 -4.66
CA SER A 67 -2.85 -9.44 -6.10
C SER A 67 -1.50 -9.11 -6.78
N PRO A 68 -1.31 -9.47 -8.05
CA PRO A 68 -0.12 -9.07 -8.81
C PRO A 68 0.07 -7.54 -8.87
N ASP A 69 -1.03 -6.78 -8.85
CA ASP A 69 -0.99 -5.32 -8.85
C ASP A 69 -0.46 -4.77 -7.51
N MET A 70 -0.94 -5.33 -6.40
CA MET A 70 -0.42 -5.05 -5.05
C MET A 70 1.08 -5.35 -4.96
N GLU A 71 1.49 -6.51 -5.46
CA GLU A 71 2.89 -6.93 -5.46
C GLU A 71 3.79 -5.97 -6.25
N ASN A 72 3.34 -5.55 -7.43
CA ASN A 72 4.07 -4.61 -8.28
C ASN A 72 4.17 -3.21 -7.66
N SER A 73 3.08 -2.71 -7.06
CA SER A 73 3.06 -1.42 -6.36
C SER A 73 4.02 -1.44 -5.17
N ILE A 74 4.00 -2.49 -4.35
CA ILE A 74 4.89 -2.64 -3.20
C ILE A 74 6.36 -2.74 -3.62
N LYS A 75 6.69 -3.54 -4.66
CA LYS A 75 8.06 -3.62 -5.17
C LYS A 75 8.57 -2.25 -5.61
N LYS A 76 7.75 -1.50 -6.34
CA LYS A 76 8.07 -0.13 -6.76
C LYS A 76 8.31 0.76 -5.55
N ALA A 77 7.43 0.73 -4.55
CA ALA A 77 7.61 1.53 -3.32
C ALA A 77 8.92 1.20 -2.60
N VAL A 78 9.30 -0.08 -2.52
CA VAL A 78 10.57 -0.52 -1.93
C VAL A 78 11.78 -0.05 -2.75
N GLU A 79 11.70 -0.09 -4.08
CA GLU A 79 12.75 0.41 -4.98
C GLU A 79 12.95 1.92 -4.84
N GLU A 80 11.86 2.70 -4.81
CA GLU A 80 11.89 4.16 -4.63
C GLU A 80 12.45 4.56 -3.26
N LEU A 81 12.14 3.79 -2.20
CA LEU A 81 12.65 4.03 -0.84
C LEU A 81 14.11 3.59 -0.62
N ASN A 82 14.67 2.79 -1.54
CA ASN A 82 16.05 2.33 -1.49
C ASN A 82 16.99 3.09 -2.44
N SER A 83 16.45 3.96 -3.29
CA SER A 83 17.20 4.81 -4.24
C SER A 83 17.77 6.06 -3.57
#